data_AF-A0A644T4N9-F1
#
_entry.id   AF-A0A644T4N9-F1
#
_cell.length_a   1.000
_cell.length_b   1.000
_cell.length_c   1.000
_cell.angle_alpha   90.00
_cell.angle_beta   90.00
_cell.angle_gamma   90.00
#
_symmetry.space_group_name_H-M   'P 1'
#
loop_
_entity.id
_entity.type
_entity.pdbx_description
1 polymer ?
#
loop_
_entity_poly.entity_id
_entity_poly.type
_entity_poly.pdbx_seq_one_letter_code
_entity_poly.pdbx_strand_id
1 'polypeptide(L)'
;MEKIIFSKNYKQLNIDRLSYDLSKEIINIENIHNNLKKTQKCSECDTNLPIKIKKFKRIDEQVNLSDIDNTFGRCDCGKRHLDIIMTHVLKIMKTEKVKLREYNLRNGPVPLLTPLTNNPHNIYLKNDSLIILHDNLTRDIAEIILEEVSEIKGVLKGNPKDTVGKLDANSEENSYKILKGNDIRCDIIQTPMGKIAINKVQHLSYIEFPNTSESKIVSICNYLKSKNYSKEEISKLKVLDGTCGNGTLGIFLLKLGVKEVVFNDVWKPSTIMTLVNLEANGFKMIKERFNQNKSEKWIEDSLNKVDFRNNIYSNKNNWNNKNNRNNKNNSYNINDNYNINEGYNRNNSRNYNTKSKNRDKNLKIIKNNYENFEISIGKNFRIYNFSLEELYYKLKSYEFNKNSENKEFDICILDCFPQVNTDEIKKIAEKIAVDILVI
;
A
#
# COMPACT_ATOMS: atom_id res chain seq x y z
N MET A 1 -9.11 -21.44 -24.30
CA MET A 1 -9.13 -20.62 -23.07
C MET A 1 -7.77 -20.73 -22.42
N GLU A 2 -6.89 -19.77 -22.68
CA GLU A 2 -5.58 -19.72 -22.01
C GLU A 2 -5.83 -19.43 -20.53
N LYS A 3 -5.36 -20.34 -19.65
CA LYS A 3 -5.32 -20.09 -18.21
C LYS A 3 -4.54 -18.80 -17.97
N ILE A 4 -5.17 -17.84 -17.32
CA ILE A 4 -4.50 -16.63 -16.81
C ILE A 4 -3.58 -17.12 -15.70
N ILE A 5 -2.32 -17.37 -16.06
CA ILE A 5 -1.28 -17.70 -15.10
C ILE A 5 -0.85 -16.36 -14.50
N PHE A 6 -1.22 -16.13 -13.23
CA PHE A 6 -0.60 -15.11 -12.37
C PHE A 6 0.90 -15.06 -12.66
N SER A 7 1.50 -13.86 -12.68
CA SER A 7 2.96 -13.78 -12.62
C SER A 7 3.39 -14.64 -11.44
N LYS A 8 4.15 -15.72 -11.67
CA LYS A 8 4.63 -16.63 -10.60
C LYS A 8 5.45 -15.90 -9.53
N ASN A 9 5.72 -14.60 -9.70
CA ASN A 9 6.69 -13.81 -8.98
C ASN A 9 6.16 -13.12 -7.71
N TYR A 10 4.85 -13.03 -7.49
CA TYR A 10 4.29 -12.34 -6.30
C TYR A 10 3.73 -13.29 -5.24
N LYS A 11 4.40 -14.43 -4.97
CA LYS A 11 4.03 -15.24 -3.78
C LYS A 11 4.32 -14.49 -2.48
N GLN A 12 5.30 -13.59 -2.48
CA GLN A 12 5.78 -12.93 -1.28
C GLN A 12 5.94 -11.42 -1.54
N LEU A 13 5.34 -10.59 -0.71
CA LEU A 13 5.54 -9.14 -0.72
C LEU A 13 6.33 -8.73 0.51
N ASN A 14 7.49 -8.12 0.30
CA ASN A 14 8.27 -7.52 1.37
C ASN A 14 7.96 -6.02 1.42
N ILE A 15 7.22 -5.59 2.43
CA ILE A 15 6.89 -4.19 2.67
C ILE A 15 7.03 -3.89 4.16
N ASP A 16 7.70 -2.79 4.49
CA ASP A 16 8.01 -2.40 5.87
C ASP A 16 8.68 -3.52 6.70
N ARG A 17 9.65 -4.23 6.09
CA ARG A 17 10.37 -5.38 6.70
C ARG A 17 9.46 -6.57 7.07
N LEU A 18 8.19 -6.53 6.69
CA LEU A 18 7.24 -7.62 6.84
C LEU A 18 7.07 -8.35 5.53
N SER A 19 6.84 -9.65 5.63
CA SER A 19 6.72 -10.53 4.49
C SER A 19 5.34 -11.14 4.44
N TYR A 20 4.63 -10.89 3.34
CA TYR A 20 3.24 -11.32 3.15
C TYR A 20 3.15 -12.41 2.10
N ASP A 21 2.47 -13.52 2.41
CA ASP A 21 2.07 -14.52 1.42
C ASP A 21 0.84 -14.01 0.64
N LEU A 22 1.08 -13.26 -0.43
CA LEU A 22 0.00 -12.65 -1.23
C LEU A 22 -0.88 -13.70 -1.92
N SER A 23 -0.37 -14.91 -2.14
CA SER A 23 -1.08 -15.94 -2.91
C SER A 23 -2.37 -16.41 -2.23
N LYS A 24 -2.49 -16.22 -0.91
CA LYS A 24 -3.66 -16.62 -0.12
C LYS A 24 -4.60 -15.47 0.24
N GLU A 25 -4.09 -14.25 0.24
CA GLU A 25 -4.78 -13.08 0.80
C GLU A 25 -5.36 -12.15 -0.25
N ILE A 26 -4.79 -12.15 -1.46
CA ILE A 26 -5.20 -11.24 -2.53
C ILE A 26 -6.53 -11.68 -3.13
N ILE A 27 -7.47 -10.74 -3.15
CA ILE A 27 -8.70 -10.85 -3.91
C ILE A 27 -8.47 -10.23 -5.28
N ASN A 28 -8.82 -10.99 -6.32
CA ASN A 28 -8.64 -10.62 -7.72
C ASN A 28 -9.96 -10.83 -8.47
N ILE A 29 -10.06 -10.30 -9.69
CA ILE A 29 -11.28 -10.35 -10.51
C ILE A 29 -11.85 -11.76 -10.71
N GLU A 30 -11.02 -12.81 -10.67
CA GLU A 30 -11.45 -14.21 -10.84
C GLU A 30 -12.12 -14.76 -9.57
N ASN A 31 -11.71 -14.27 -8.39
CA ASN A 31 -12.17 -14.79 -7.10
C ASN A 31 -13.09 -13.83 -6.31
N ILE A 32 -13.38 -12.62 -6.82
CA ILE A 32 -14.31 -11.65 -6.17
C ILE A 32 -15.61 -12.33 -5.75
N HIS A 33 -16.26 -13.06 -6.67
CA HIS A 33 -17.57 -13.67 -6.40
C HIS A 33 -17.52 -14.69 -5.25
N ASN A 34 -16.47 -15.51 -5.20
CA ASN A 34 -16.31 -16.52 -4.15
C ASN A 34 -15.98 -15.87 -2.81
N ASN A 35 -15.18 -14.80 -2.79
CA ASN A 35 -14.89 -14.07 -1.57
C ASN A 35 -16.11 -13.30 -1.04
N LEU A 36 -16.95 -12.73 -1.90
CA LEU A 36 -18.20 -12.09 -1.47
C LEU A 36 -19.18 -13.08 -0.79
N LYS A 37 -19.21 -14.36 -1.22
CA LYS A 37 -20.02 -15.40 -0.54
C LYS A 37 -19.56 -15.68 0.90
N LYS A 38 -18.31 -15.36 1.25
CA LYS A 38 -17.78 -15.55 2.60
C LYS A 38 -18.40 -14.58 3.60
N THR A 39 -18.88 -13.41 3.16
CA THR A 39 -19.48 -12.37 4.01
C THR A 39 -21.01 -12.29 3.92
N GLN A 40 -21.62 -13.10 3.04
CA GLN A 40 -23.07 -13.21 2.90
C GLN A 40 -23.65 -14.21 3.89
N LYS A 41 -24.80 -13.88 4.49
CA LYS A 41 -25.54 -14.78 5.38
C LYS A 41 -26.15 -15.98 4.63
N CYS A 42 -26.34 -17.12 5.31
CA CYS A 42 -27.25 -18.17 4.83
C CYS A 42 -28.68 -17.89 5.33
N SER A 43 -29.64 -18.76 4.98
CA SER A 43 -31.04 -18.67 5.43
C SER A 43 -31.20 -18.76 6.95
N GLU A 44 -30.28 -19.45 7.64
CA GLU A 44 -30.37 -19.72 9.09
C GLU A 44 -29.60 -18.71 9.94
N CYS A 45 -28.75 -17.88 9.34
CA CYS A 45 -27.92 -16.92 10.07
C CYS A 45 -28.72 -15.98 10.98
N ASP A 46 -29.86 -15.48 10.50
CA ASP A 46 -30.71 -14.59 11.30
C ASP A 46 -31.52 -15.35 12.34
N THR A 47 -31.94 -16.58 12.04
CA THR A 47 -32.63 -17.46 13.01
C THR A 47 -31.69 -17.83 14.16
N ASN A 48 -30.41 -18.00 13.86
CA ASN A 48 -29.36 -18.35 14.82
C ASN A 48 -28.73 -17.12 15.51
N LEU A 49 -29.27 -15.91 15.30
CA LEU A 49 -28.79 -14.71 15.98
C LEU A 49 -29.41 -14.65 17.39
N PRO A 50 -28.65 -14.90 18.47
CA PRO A 50 -29.21 -15.00 19.82
C PRO A 50 -29.77 -13.66 20.32
N ILE A 51 -29.14 -12.56 19.89
CA ILE A 51 -29.51 -11.21 20.33
C ILE A 51 -29.06 -10.17 19.31
N LYS A 52 -29.86 -9.11 19.17
CA LYS A 52 -29.47 -7.90 18.44
C LYS A 52 -28.83 -6.90 19.41
N ILE A 53 -27.51 -6.72 19.31
CA ILE A 53 -26.75 -5.83 20.19
C ILE A 53 -27.00 -4.36 19.81
N LYS A 54 -27.35 -3.53 20.79
CA LYS A 54 -27.49 -2.08 20.62
C LYS A 54 -26.12 -1.40 20.74
N LYS A 55 -25.74 -0.63 19.72
CA LYS A 55 -24.38 -0.07 19.58
C LYS A 55 -23.91 0.85 20.71
N PHE A 56 -24.84 1.58 21.33
CA PHE A 56 -24.54 2.57 22.37
C PHE A 56 -24.72 2.05 23.80
N LYS A 57 -25.40 0.91 23.97
CA LYS A 57 -25.62 0.31 25.29
C LYS A 57 -24.41 -0.54 25.66
N ARG A 58 -24.05 -0.58 26.95
CA ARG A 58 -22.93 -1.41 27.43
C ARG A 58 -23.21 -2.88 27.16
N ILE A 59 -22.17 -3.67 26.89
CA ILE A 59 -22.37 -5.09 26.55
C ILE A 59 -22.89 -5.93 27.73
N ASP A 60 -22.48 -5.61 28.95
CA ASP A 60 -22.86 -6.32 30.19
C ASP A 60 -24.29 -6.04 30.65
N GLU A 61 -24.92 -4.99 30.11
CA GLU A 61 -26.34 -4.70 30.33
C GLU A 61 -27.26 -5.37 29.28
N GLN A 62 -26.68 -6.12 28.34
CA GLN A 62 -27.38 -6.71 27.19
C GLN A 62 -27.24 -8.22 27.13
N VAL A 63 -26.08 -8.74 27.50
CA VAL A 63 -25.79 -10.17 27.48
C VAL A 63 -24.95 -10.55 28.70
N ASN A 64 -25.12 -11.78 29.18
CA ASN A 64 -24.27 -12.31 30.22
C ASN A 64 -22.89 -12.65 29.62
N LEU A 65 -21.84 -12.02 30.15
CA LEU A 65 -20.49 -12.13 29.59
C LEU A 65 -19.87 -13.52 29.74
N SER A 66 -20.35 -14.34 30.68
CA SER A 66 -19.92 -15.74 30.80
C SER A 66 -20.31 -16.60 29.61
N ASP A 67 -21.38 -16.21 28.90
CA ASP A 67 -21.98 -17.02 27.82
C ASP A 67 -21.33 -16.72 26.47
N ILE A 68 -20.51 -15.66 26.39
CA ILE A 68 -19.84 -15.28 25.14
C ILE A 68 -18.52 -16.04 25.03
N ASP A 69 -18.42 -16.88 24.01
CA ASP A 69 -17.21 -17.57 23.60
C ASP A 69 -17.08 -17.60 22.07
N ASN A 70 -16.22 -18.46 21.52
CA ASN A 70 -16.06 -18.58 20.07
C ASN A 70 -17.25 -19.25 19.35
N THR A 71 -18.21 -19.82 20.08
CA THR A 71 -19.42 -20.50 19.56
C THR A 71 -20.67 -19.63 19.66
N PHE A 72 -20.71 -18.69 20.62
CA PHE A 72 -21.84 -17.80 20.83
C PHE A 72 -22.25 -17.05 19.54
N GLY A 73 -23.50 -17.24 19.13
CA GLY A 73 -24.08 -16.66 17.91
C GLY A 73 -23.49 -17.16 16.59
N ARG A 74 -22.81 -18.32 16.59
CA ARG A 74 -22.31 -18.99 15.39
C ARG A 74 -23.43 -19.79 14.74
N CYS A 75 -23.64 -19.50 13.47
CA CYS A 75 -24.54 -20.27 12.62
C CYS A 75 -23.84 -21.54 12.11
N ASP A 76 -24.60 -22.58 11.78
CA ASP A 76 -24.13 -23.86 11.23
C ASP A 76 -23.29 -23.71 9.96
N CYS A 77 -23.50 -22.62 9.19
CA CYS A 77 -22.63 -22.29 8.05
C CYS A 77 -21.22 -21.80 8.45
N GLY A 78 -20.93 -21.77 9.76
CA GLY A 78 -19.67 -21.36 10.38
C GLY A 78 -19.52 -19.85 10.59
N LYS A 79 -20.56 -19.05 10.32
CA LYS A 79 -20.48 -17.58 10.36
C LYS A 79 -21.07 -16.98 11.63
N ARG A 80 -20.54 -15.83 12.05
CA ARG A 80 -21.09 -15.00 13.13
C ARG A 80 -21.43 -13.60 12.67
N HIS A 81 -22.47 -13.00 13.25
CA HIS A 81 -22.80 -11.60 13.00
C HIS A 81 -21.70 -10.68 13.54
N LEU A 82 -21.34 -9.62 12.80
CA LEU A 82 -20.26 -8.70 13.19
C LEU A 82 -20.41 -8.15 14.61
N ASP A 83 -21.62 -7.71 14.99
CA ASP A 83 -21.86 -7.16 16.32
C ASP A 83 -21.62 -8.20 17.44
N ILE A 84 -21.84 -9.50 17.17
CA ILE A 84 -21.55 -10.58 18.13
C ILE A 84 -20.03 -10.76 18.28
N ILE A 85 -19.31 -10.79 17.15
CA ILE A 85 -17.84 -10.89 17.12
C ILE A 85 -17.23 -9.72 17.90
N MET A 86 -17.68 -8.49 17.63
CA MET A 86 -17.17 -7.30 18.32
C MET A 86 -17.55 -7.26 19.80
N THR A 87 -18.70 -7.84 20.18
CA THR A 87 -19.06 -8.01 21.60
C THR A 87 -18.10 -8.98 22.30
N HIS A 88 -17.66 -10.05 21.63
CA HIS A 88 -16.65 -10.96 22.16
C HIS A 88 -15.30 -10.26 22.36
N VAL A 89 -14.86 -9.44 21.39
CA VAL A 89 -13.65 -8.61 21.55
C VAL A 89 -13.78 -7.64 22.73
N LEU A 90 -14.94 -7.00 22.88
CA LEU A 90 -15.20 -6.09 24.01
C LEU A 90 -15.19 -6.81 25.36
N LYS A 91 -15.66 -8.06 25.45
CA LYS A 91 -15.53 -8.90 26.65
C LYS A 91 -14.05 -9.06 27.01
N ILE A 92 -13.21 -9.48 26.06
CA ILE A 92 -11.76 -9.65 26.28
C ILE A 92 -11.14 -8.33 26.75
N MET A 93 -11.40 -7.23 26.04
CA MET A 93 -10.89 -5.91 26.43
C MET A 93 -11.31 -5.50 27.85
N LYS A 94 -12.51 -5.86 28.28
CA LYS A 94 -13.00 -5.59 29.64
C LYS A 94 -12.31 -6.45 30.70
N THR A 95 -12.15 -7.75 30.43
CA THR A 95 -11.42 -8.69 31.30
C THR A 95 -9.97 -8.22 31.50
N GLU A 96 -9.32 -7.84 30.40
CA GLU A 96 -7.94 -7.33 30.38
C GLU A 96 -7.83 -5.85 30.81
N LYS A 97 -8.92 -5.24 31.28
CA LYS A 97 -8.99 -3.87 31.81
C LYS A 97 -8.45 -2.81 30.85
N VAL A 98 -8.64 -2.99 29.54
CA VAL A 98 -8.31 -1.99 28.53
C VAL A 98 -9.16 -0.74 28.77
N LYS A 99 -8.52 0.42 28.85
CA LYS A 99 -9.22 1.69 29.03
C LYS A 99 -10.15 1.96 27.84
N LEU A 100 -11.45 1.81 28.06
CA LEU A 100 -12.49 2.00 27.05
C LEU A 100 -13.72 2.69 27.66
N ARG A 101 -14.29 3.65 26.95
CA ARG A 101 -15.52 4.32 27.38
C ARG A 101 -16.71 3.39 27.21
N GLU A 102 -17.46 3.16 28.28
CA GLU A 102 -18.74 2.43 28.31
C GLU A 102 -18.73 0.96 27.83
N TYR A 103 -17.63 0.44 27.29
CA TYR A 103 -17.55 -0.92 26.73
C TYR A 103 -18.77 -1.27 25.85
N ASN A 104 -19.02 -0.43 24.83
CA ASN A 104 -20.07 -0.61 23.84
C ASN A 104 -19.48 -0.66 22.43
N LEU A 105 -20.25 -1.13 21.44
CA LEU A 105 -19.77 -1.28 20.06
C LEU A 105 -19.38 0.06 19.42
N ARG A 106 -19.99 1.17 19.85
CA ARG A 106 -19.66 2.50 19.33
C ARG A 106 -18.26 2.96 19.71
N ASN A 107 -17.85 2.67 20.94
CA ASN A 107 -16.57 3.10 21.49
C ASN A 107 -15.47 2.03 21.34
N GLY A 108 -15.83 0.80 20.95
CA GLY A 108 -14.89 -0.30 20.76
C GLY A 108 -13.95 -0.16 19.56
N PRO A 109 -13.15 -1.22 19.28
CA PRO A 109 -12.24 -1.25 18.14
C PRO A 109 -12.97 -1.05 16.81
N VAL A 110 -12.31 -0.41 15.86
CA VAL A 110 -12.84 -0.24 14.51
C VAL A 110 -12.72 -1.56 13.75
N PRO A 111 -13.84 -2.13 13.26
CA PRO A 111 -13.81 -3.34 12.46
C PRO A 111 -13.44 -3.00 11.00
N LEU A 112 -12.40 -3.65 10.49
CA LEU A 112 -11.89 -3.49 9.12
C LEU A 112 -12.07 -4.81 8.35
N LEU A 113 -13.13 -4.85 7.55
CA LEU A 113 -13.65 -6.06 6.91
C LEU A 113 -12.85 -6.46 5.67
N THR A 114 -12.82 -7.75 5.36
CA THR A 114 -12.34 -8.26 4.06
C THR A 114 -13.21 -9.41 3.53
N PRO A 115 -13.76 -9.31 2.30
CA PRO A 115 -13.90 -8.09 1.51
C PRO A 115 -14.88 -7.08 2.16
N LEU A 116 -14.62 -5.78 2.00
CA LEU A 116 -15.57 -4.71 2.30
C LEU A 116 -16.32 -4.29 1.02
N THR A 117 -17.61 -3.95 1.15
CA THR A 117 -18.49 -3.50 0.05
C THR A 117 -19.39 -2.36 0.50
N ASN A 118 -20.05 -1.68 -0.45
CA ASN A 118 -20.92 -0.51 -0.20
C ASN A 118 -22.24 -0.79 0.52
N ASN A 119 -22.58 -2.06 0.78
CA ASN A 119 -23.83 -2.42 1.44
C ASN A 119 -23.61 -3.36 2.65
N PRO A 120 -22.87 -2.92 3.69
CA PRO A 120 -22.47 -3.75 4.83
C PRO A 120 -23.59 -3.90 5.87
N HIS A 121 -24.85 -4.11 5.44
CA HIS A 121 -25.93 -4.38 6.38
C HIS A 121 -26.03 -5.89 6.66
N ASN A 122 -26.21 -6.26 7.93
CA ASN A 122 -26.32 -7.65 8.40
C ASN A 122 -25.13 -8.51 7.95
N ILE A 123 -23.92 -8.11 8.39
CA ILE A 123 -22.68 -8.77 7.99
C ILE A 123 -22.46 -10.02 8.84
N TYR A 124 -22.28 -11.15 8.17
CA TYR A 124 -21.92 -12.42 8.79
C TYR A 124 -20.56 -12.87 8.28
N LEU A 125 -19.61 -13.05 9.19
CA LEU A 125 -18.21 -13.30 8.87
C LEU A 125 -17.84 -14.73 9.17
N LYS A 126 -17.01 -15.30 8.30
CA LYS A 126 -16.25 -16.53 8.56
C LYS A 126 -14.94 -16.18 9.27
N ASN A 127 -14.20 -17.23 9.63
CA ASN A 127 -12.84 -17.13 10.13
C ASN A 127 -11.96 -16.24 9.21
N ASP A 128 -10.98 -15.59 9.81
CA ASP A 128 -9.98 -14.78 9.12
C ASP A 128 -10.52 -13.71 8.16
N SER A 129 -11.64 -13.07 8.53
CA SER A 129 -12.35 -12.11 7.67
C SER A 129 -12.35 -10.67 8.22
N LEU A 130 -11.71 -10.45 9.38
CA LEU A 130 -11.74 -9.18 10.10
C LEU A 130 -10.36 -8.79 10.64
N ILE A 131 -10.03 -7.51 10.48
CA ILE A 131 -8.95 -6.84 11.20
C ILE A 131 -9.59 -5.87 12.19
N ILE A 132 -8.98 -5.68 13.36
CA ILE A 132 -9.42 -4.66 14.32
C ILE A 132 -8.34 -3.63 14.58
N LEU A 133 -8.75 -2.38 14.78
CA LEU A 133 -7.87 -1.26 15.09
C LEU A 133 -8.35 -0.54 16.36
N HIS A 134 -7.44 -0.36 17.32
CA HIS A 134 -7.71 0.45 18.51
C HIS A 134 -6.40 0.95 19.15
N ASP A 135 -6.41 2.16 19.72
CA ASP A 135 -5.22 2.82 20.27
C ASP A 135 -4.68 2.19 21.56
N ASN A 136 -5.57 1.62 22.39
CA ASN A 136 -5.22 1.05 23.70
C ASN A 136 -4.94 -0.47 23.69
N LEU A 137 -4.85 -1.12 22.53
CA LEU A 137 -4.50 -2.54 22.46
C LEU A 137 -2.99 -2.75 22.65
N THR A 138 -2.64 -3.90 23.22
CA THR A 138 -1.26 -4.37 23.43
C THR A 138 -1.03 -5.69 22.70
N ARG A 139 0.23 -6.14 22.62
CA ARG A 139 0.57 -7.40 21.96
C ARG A 139 -0.05 -8.61 22.67
N ASP A 140 0.01 -8.64 23.99
CA ASP A 140 -0.52 -9.76 24.79
C ASP A 140 -2.04 -9.89 24.61
N ILE A 141 -2.76 -8.75 24.62
CA ILE A 141 -4.21 -8.73 24.37
C ILE A 141 -4.52 -9.13 22.93
N ALA A 142 -3.68 -8.74 21.97
CA ALA A 142 -3.84 -9.17 20.57
C ALA A 142 -3.67 -10.69 20.40
N GLU A 143 -2.80 -11.33 21.20
CA GLU A 143 -2.64 -12.79 21.19
C GLU A 143 -3.91 -13.47 21.72
N ILE A 144 -4.44 -13.03 22.86
CA ILE A 144 -5.71 -13.53 23.41
C ILE A 144 -6.85 -13.37 22.40
N ILE A 145 -6.97 -12.21 21.75
CA ILE A 145 -8.03 -11.96 20.76
C ILE A 145 -7.95 -12.94 19.58
N LEU A 146 -6.75 -13.20 19.04
CA LEU A 146 -6.61 -14.13 17.90
C LEU A 146 -6.85 -15.59 18.31
N GLU A 147 -6.55 -15.96 19.55
CA GLU A 147 -6.81 -17.30 20.06
C GLU A 147 -8.30 -17.53 20.34
N GLU A 148 -9.00 -16.52 20.89
CA GLU A 148 -10.40 -16.65 21.29
C GLU A 148 -11.41 -16.27 20.19
N VAL A 149 -11.05 -15.41 19.23
CA VAL A 149 -11.98 -14.83 18.25
C VAL A 149 -11.57 -15.17 16.82
N SER A 150 -12.01 -16.34 16.34
CA SER A 150 -11.57 -16.92 15.05
C SER A 150 -11.80 -16.08 13.78
N GLU A 151 -12.71 -15.10 13.81
CA GLU A 151 -12.94 -14.19 12.68
C GLU A 151 -11.88 -13.10 12.55
N ILE A 152 -11.16 -12.81 13.63
CA ILE A 152 -10.07 -11.84 13.65
C ILE A 152 -8.82 -12.51 13.09
N LYS A 153 -8.26 -11.95 12.01
CA LYS A 153 -6.95 -12.36 11.49
C LYS A 153 -5.82 -11.39 11.83
N GLY A 154 -6.14 -10.16 12.21
CA GLY A 154 -5.15 -9.12 12.44
C GLY A 154 -5.59 -8.10 13.48
N VAL A 155 -4.64 -7.67 14.29
CA VAL A 155 -4.85 -6.68 15.35
C VAL A 155 -3.84 -5.55 15.19
N LEU A 156 -4.36 -4.34 15.02
CA LEU A 156 -3.59 -3.12 14.82
C LEU A 156 -3.76 -2.17 16.02
N LYS A 157 -2.70 -1.41 16.29
CA LYS A 157 -2.68 -0.31 17.25
C LYS A 157 -2.54 1.03 16.52
N GLY A 158 -3.45 1.94 16.83
CA GLY A 158 -3.44 3.30 16.30
C GLY A 158 -4.80 3.98 16.46
N ASN A 159 -4.85 5.28 16.21
CA ASN A 159 -6.10 6.02 16.23
C ASN A 159 -6.70 6.06 14.81
N PRO A 160 -7.94 5.59 14.60
CA PRO A 160 -8.56 5.57 13.28
C PRO A 160 -8.78 6.96 12.66
N LYS A 161 -8.62 8.03 13.43
CA LYS A 161 -8.67 9.42 12.93
C LYS A 161 -7.35 9.90 12.34
N ASP A 162 -6.26 9.19 12.59
CA ASP A 162 -4.95 9.58 12.09
C ASP A 162 -4.88 9.32 10.58
N THR A 163 -4.27 10.26 9.85
CA THR A 163 -3.98 10.07 8.43
C THR A 163 -2.74 9.18 8.30
N VAL A 164 -2.94 7.93 7.87
CA VAL A 164 -1.87 6.99 7.53
C VAL A 164 -1.37 7.27 6.11
N GLY A 165 -0.05 7.34 5.96
CA GLY A 165 0.63 7.67 4.72
C GLY A 165 1.56 8.87 4.89
N LYS A 166 1.78 9.58 3.80
CA LYS A 166 2.64 10.75 3.72
C LYS A 166 1.90 11.88 3.00
N LEU A 167 1.72 13.02 3.66
CA LEU A 167 0.92 14.15 3.14
C LEU A 167 1.60 14.84 1.95
N ASP A 168 2.90 15.07 2.06
CA ASP A 168 3.77 15.63 1.03
C ASP A 168 5.21 15.12 1.20
N ALA A 169 6.13 15.52 0.32
CA ALA A 169 7.53 15.05 0.33
C ALA A 169 8.29 15.33 1.65
N ASN A 170 7.91 16.39 2.36
CA ASN A 170 8.58 16.89 3.56
C ASN A 170 7.92 16.43 4.86
N SER A 171 6.71 15.87 4.78
CA SER A 171 5.94 15.39 5.91
C SER A 171 6.49 14.09 6.50
N GLU A 172 6.27 13.89 7.79
CA GLU A 172 6.55 12.62 8.45
C GLU A 172 5.63 11.51 7.90
N GLU A 173 6.17 10.30 7.89
CA GLU A 173 5.46 9.09 7.50
C GLU A 173 4.69 8.56 8.71
N ASN A 174 3.39 8.34 8.54
CA ASN A 174 2.55 7.80 9.61
C ASN A 174 1.97 6.44 9.23
N SER A 175 1.95 5.51 10.19
CA SER A 175 1.43 4.15 10.02
C SER A 175 0.82 3.64 11.33
N TYR A 176 -0.08 2.66 11.21
CA TYR A 176 -0.51 1.91 12.38
C TYR A 176 0.55 0.88 12.75
N LYS A 177 0.57 0.47 14.01
CA LYS A 177 1.44 -0.60 14.47
C LYS A 177 0.72 -1.94 14.39
N ILE A 178 1.30 -2.92 13.71
CA ILE A 178 0.84 -4.30 13.79
C ILE A 178 1.20 -4.87 15.16
N LEU A 179 0.20 -5.36 15.90
CA LEU A 179 0.43 -6.06 17.16
C LEU A 179 0.62 -7.55 16.92
N LYS A 180 -0.27 -8.16 16.12
CA LYS A 180 -0.27 -9.59 15.78
C LYS A 180 -1.14 -9.85 14.55
N GLY A 181 -0.85 -10.93 13.81
CA GLY A 181 -1.67 -11.43 12.71
C GLY A 181 -1.38 -10.78 11.36
N ASN A 182 -2.32 -10.92 10.42
CA ASN A 182 -2.27 -10.43 9.05
C ASN A 182 -3.26 -9.27 8.86
N ASP A 183 -2.80 -8.19 8.23
CA ASP A 183 -3.57 -6.96 8.02
C ASP A 183 -3.89 -6.66 6.55
N ILE A 184 -3.70 -7.63 5.64
CA ILE A 184 -4.17 -7.50 4.27
C ILE A 184 -5.69 -7.55 4.24
N ARG A 185 -6.33 -6.55 3.63
CA ARG A 185 -7.76 -6.56 3.32
C ARG A 185 -8.02 -6.13 1.89
N CYS A 186 -9.27 -6.27 1.47
CA CYS A 186 -9.69 -5.84 0.15
C CYS A 186 -11.03 -5.09 0.18
N ASP A 187 -11.09 -3.98 -0.54
CA ASP A 187 -12.33 -3.29 -0.89
C ASP A 187 -12.80 -3.76 -2.28
N ILE A 188 -14.06 -4.13 -2.39
CA ILE A 188 -14.70 -4.42 -3.68
C ILE A 188 -15.54 -3.22 -4.08
N ILE A 189 -15.05 -2.51 -5.09
CA ILE A 189 -15.65 -1.27 -5.59
C ILE A 189 -16.51 -1.60 -6.81
N GLN A 190 -17.79 -1.23 -6.78
CA GLN A 190 -18.67 -1.35 -7.94
C GLN A 190 -18.41 -0.18 -8.89
N THR A 191 -18.16 -0.50 -10.16
CA THR A 191 -17.98 0.51 -11.22
C THR A 191 -18.94 0.24 -12.37
N PRO A 192 -19.17 1.22 -13.27
CA PRO A 192 -19.90 0.98 -14.52
C PRO A 192 -19.26 -0.12 -15.40
N MET A 193 -17.95 -0.36 -15.27
CA MET A 193 -17.21 -1.39 -16.02
C MET A 193 -17.15 -2.74 -15.30
N GLY A 194 -17.92 -2.92 -14.23
CA GLY A 194 -17.88 -4.10 -13.37
C GLY A 194 -17.17 -3.85 -12.04
N LYS A 195 -17.04 -4.90 -11.22
CA LYS A 195 -16.37 -4.82 -9.92
C LYS A 195 -14.86 -4.82 -10.08
N ILE A 196 -14.19 -3.97 -9.30
CA ILE A 196 -12.72 -3.99 -9.15
C ILE A 196 -12.35 -4.34 -7.71
N ALA A 197 -11.25 -5.05 -7.53
CA ALA A 197 -10.71 -5.44 -6.23
C ALA A 197 -9.53 -4.54 -5.86
N ILE A 198 -9.63 -3.83 -4.73
CA ILE A 198 -8.59 -2.93 -4.22
C ILE A 198 -8.07 -3.52 -2.91
N ASN A 199 -6.98 -4.28 -3.02
CA ASN A 199 -6.26 -4.84 -1.90
C ASN A 199 -5.43 -3.75 -1.21
N LYS A 200 -5.28 -3.89 0.10
CA LYS A 200 -4.63 -2.92 0.98
C LYS A 200 -3.87 -3.66 2.07
N VAL A 201 -2.66 -3.18 2.36
CA VAL A 201 -1.94 -3.49 3.60
C VAL A 201 -2.36 -2.44 4.62
N GLN A 202 -3.23 -2.82 5.56
CA GLN A 202 -4.04 -1.85 6.29
C GLN A 202 -3.23 -0.95 7.23
N HIS A 203 -2.13 -1.43 7.81
CA HIS A 203 -1.28 -0.60 8.66
C HIS A 203 -0.57 0.54 7.90
N LEU A 204 -0.44 0.41 6.58
CA LEU A 204 0.16 1.41 5.68
C LEU A 204 -0.88 2.14 4.82
N SER A 205 -2.17 1.89 5.05
CA SER A 205 -3.26 2.43 4.24
C SER A 205 -4.18 3.32 5.05
N TYR A 206 -4.47 4.51 4.54
CA TYR A 206 -5.53 5.36 5.05
C TYR A 206 -6.89 4.63 5.08
N ILE A 207 -7.66 4.84 6.15
CA ILE A 207 -9.00 4.28 6.28
C ILE A 207 -9.97 5.17 5.51
N GLU A 208 -10.31 4.72 4.31
CA GLU A 208 -11.38 5.29 3.50
C GLU A 208 -12.53 4.28 3.36
N PHE A 209 -13.77 4.77 3.40
CA PHE A 209 -14.96 3.95 3.18
C PHE A 209 -15.22 3.74 1.67
N PRO A 210 -15.58 2.52 1.22
CA PRO A 210 -15.87 2.25 -0.20
C PRO A 210 -16.95 3.11 -0.85
N ASN A 211 -17.94 3.59 -0.09
CA ASN A 211 -18.94 4.55 -0.58
C ASN A 211 -18.28 5.84 -1.09
N THR A 212 -17.21 6.28 -0.42
CA THR A 212 -16.42 7.42 -0.87
C THR A 212 -15.78 7.10 -2.21
N SER A 213 -15.12 5.96 -2.35
CA SER A 213 -14.46 5.57 -3.62
C SER A 213 -15.43 5.43 -4.81
N GLU A 214 -16.63 4.88 -4.61
CA GLU A 214 -17.64 4.84 -5.68
C GLU A 214 -18.15 6.25 -6.05
N SER A 215 -18.27 7.14 -5.07
CA SER A 215 -18.61 8.55 -5.33
C SER A 215 -17.55 9.25 -6.18
N LYS A 216 -16.26 8.95 -5.92
CA LYS A 216 -15.13 9.45 -6.71
C LYS A 216 -15.16 8.95 -8.17
N ILE A 217 -15.54 7.69 -8.38
CA ILE A 217 -15.76 7.14 -9.73
C ILE A 217 -16.92 7.84 -10.44
N VAL A 218 -18.00 8.14 -9.73
CA VAL A 218 -19.12 8.92 -10.28
C VAL A 218 -18.65 10.33 -10.69
N SER A 219 -17.80 10.98 -9.89
CA SER A 219 -17.21 12.28 -10.23
C SER A 219 -16.40 12.22 -11.53
N ILE A 220 -15.57 11.18 -11.73
CA ILE A 220 -14.85 10.98 -13.01
C ILE A 220 -15.84 10.80 -14.17
N CYS A 221 -16.87 9.98 -13.99
CA CYS A 221 -17.87 9.75 -15.04
C CYS A 221 -18.60 11.04 -15.42
N ASN A 222 -18.96 11.87 -14.44
CA ASN A 222 -19.63 13.14 -14.66
C ASN A 222 -18.69 14.15 -15.35
N TYR A 223 -17.42 14.20 -14.94
CA TYR A 223 -16.41 15.03 -15.59
C TYR A 223 -16.25 14.64 -17.07
N LEU A 224 -16.04 13.37 -17.39
CA LEU A 224 -15.89 12.92 -18.78
C LEU A 224 -17.13 13.23 -19.65
N LYS A 225 -18.33 13.06 -19.07
CA LYS A 225 -19.59 13.46 -19.73
C LYS A 225 -19.68 14.97 -19.95
N SER A 226 -19.28 15.78 -18.97
CA SER A 226 -19.32 17.25 -19.09
C SER A 226 -18.40 17.78 -20.18
N LYS A 227 -17.33 17.05 -20.49
CA LYS A 227 -16.39 17.34 -21.59
C LYS A 227 -16.86 16.79 -22.94
N ASN A 228 -18.03 16.13 -22.99
CA ASN A 228 -18.59 15.48 -24.18
C ASN A 228 -17.64 14.48 -24.85
N TYR A 229 -16.75 13.84 -24.09
CA TYR A 229 -15.85 12.86 -24.68
C TYR A 229 -16.61 11.64 -25.21
N SER A 230 -16.44 11.35 -26.48
CA SER A 230 -16.83 10.09 -27.09
C SER A 230 -15.95 8.95 -26.61
N LYS A 231 -16.41 7.70 -26.78
CA LYS A 231 -15.61 6.51 -26.45
C LYS A 231 -14.28 6.47 -27.21
N GLU A 232 -14.26 6.96 -28.46
CA GLU A 232 -13.03 7.02 -29.26
C GLU A 232 -12.05 8.04 -28.69
N GLU A 233 -12.52 9.23 -28.28
CA GLU A 233 -11.67 10.23 -27.64
C GLU A 233 -11.13 9.74 -26.31
N ILE A 234 -11.97 9.10 -25.47
CA ILE A 234 -11.53 8.48 -24.22
C ILE A 234 -10.36 7.51 -24.47
N SER A 235 -10.44 6.71 -25.54
CA SER A 235 -9.39 5.73 -25.88
C SER A 235 -8.05 6.32 -26.30
N LYS A 236 -7.99 7.65 -26.52
CA LYS A 236 -6.78 8.39 -26.86
C LYS A 236 -6.16 9.10 -25.66
N LEU A 237 -6.91 9.26 -24.57
CA LEU A 237 -6.49 10.01 -23.38
C LEU A 237 -5.29 9.35 -22.69
N LYS A 238 -4.30 10.17 -22.37
CA LYS A 238 -3.25 9.91 -21.38
C LYS A 238 -3.64 10.59 -20.07
N VAL A 239 -3.76 9.82 -19.00
CA VAL A 239 -4.16 10.34 -17.69
C VAL A 239 -3.03 10.17 -16.68
N LEU A 240 -2.77 11.20 -15.89
CA LEU A 240 -1.97 11.12 -14.68
C LEU A 240 -2.91 10.95 -13.47
N ASP A 241 -2.83 9.82 -12.79
CA ASP A 241 -3.38 9.63 -11.46
C ASP A 241 -2.30 10.08 -10.45
N GLY A 242 -2.32 11.37 -10.10
CA GLY A 242 -1.19 12.09 -9.52
C GLY A 242 -0.95 11.83 -8.03
N THR A 243 -1.99 11.41 -7.33
CA THR A 243 -2.00 10.97 -5.92
C THR A 243 -2.77 9.66 -5.81
N CYS A 244 -2.29 8.66 -6.53
CA CYS A 244 -3.08 7.48 -6.89
C CYS A 244 -3.48 6.57 -5.72
N GLY A 245 -2.83 6.69 -4.56
CA GLY A 245 -3.07 5.81 -3.42
C GLY A 245 -2.93 4.34 -3.83
N ASN A 246 -4.00 3.57 -3.63
CA ASN A 246 -4.05 2.15 -4.01
C ASN A 246 -4.47 1.91 -5.48
N GLY A 247 -4.61 2.97 -6.28
CA GLY A 247 -4.81 2.92 -7.73
C GLY A 247 -6.26 2.84 -8.20
N THR A 248 -7.25 3.05 -7.33
CA THR A 248 -8.68 2.84 -7.63
C THR A 248 -9.14 3.59 -8.88
N LEU A 249 -8.84 4.89 -8.98
CA LEU A 249 -9.33 5.77 -10.04
C LEU A 249 -8.63 5.49 -11.37
N GLY A 250 -7.30 5.37 -11.37
CA GLY A 250 -6.54 4.98 -12.55
C GLY A 250 -6.88 3.57 -13.06
N ILE A 251 -7.11 2.58 -12.19
CA ILE A 251 -7.55 1.23 -12.59
C ILE A 251 -8.93 1.29 -13.26
N PHE A 252 -9.86 2.07 -12.71
CA PHE A 252 -11.16 2.29 -13.34
C PHE A 252 -11.00 2.91 -14.75
N LEU A 253 -10.15 3.92 -14.91
CA LEU A 253 -9.90 4.55 -16.21
C LEU A 253 -9.26 3.59 -17.22
N LEU A 254 -8.32 2.74 -16.78
CA LEU A 254 -7.79 1.68 -17.64
C LEU A 254 -8.88 0.70 -18.08
N LYS A 255 -9.82 0.34 -17.19
CA LYS A 255 -10.99 -0.50 -17.54
C LYS A 255 -11.95 0.21 -18.49
N LEU A 256 -12.08 1.53 -18.37
CA LEU A 256 -12.84 2.37 -19.29
C LEU A 256 -12.22 2.42 -20.69
N GLY A 257 -10.92 2.10 -20.81
CA GLY A 257 -10.22 1.93 -22.07
C GLY A 257 -9.37 3.13 -22.48
N VAL A 258 -8.95 3.98 -21.54
CA VAL A 258 -8.00 5.07 -21.85
C VAL A 258 -6.69 4.52 -22.43
N LYS A 259 -6.00 5.34 -23.22
CA LYS A 259 -4.75 4.94 -23.88
C LYS A 259 -3.70 4.55 -22.85
N GLU A 260 -3.53 5.39 -21.85
CA GLU A 260 -2.49 5.24 -20.84
C GLU A 260 -2.90 5.88 -19.52
N VAL A 261 -2.57 5.22 -18.41
CA VAL A 261 -2.59 5.84 -17.07
C VAL A 261 -1.20 5.82 -16.45
N VAL A 262 -0.71 6.97 -16.03
CA VAL A 262 0.48 7.08 -15.18
C VAL A 262 0.03 7.20 -13.75
N PHE A 263 0.42 6.25 -12.91
CA PHE A 263 0.16 6.25 -11.49
C PHE A 263 1.35 6.90 -10.77
N ASN A 264 1.08 7.87 -9.91
CA ASN A 264 2.08 8.49 -9.07
C ASN A 264 1.55 8.65 -7.65
N ASP A 265 2.41 8.40 -6.67
CA ASP A 265 2.15 8.78 -5.29
C ASP A 265 3.47 9.06 -4.58
N VAL A 266 3.46 9.98 -3.62
CA VAL A 266 4.63 10.23 -2.77
C VAL A 266 4.81 9.11 -1.76
N TRP A 267 3.72 8.44 -1.36
CA TRP A 267 3.74 7.32 -0.43
C TRP A 267 4.12 6.02 -1.14
N LYS A 268 5.33 5.52 -0.87
CA LYS A 268 5.84 4.32 -1.55
C LYS A 268 4.97 3.07 -1.35
N PRO A 269 4.43 2.78 -0.15
CA PRO A 269 3.49 1.68 0.01
C PRO A 269 2.26 1.73 -0.91
N SER A 270 1.70 2.92 -1.14
CA SER A 270 0.60 3.14 -2.07
C SER A 270 0.96 2.69 -3.49
N THR A 271 2.12 3.08 -4.00
CA THR A 271 2.56 2.71 -5.37
C THR A 271 2.87 1.23 -5.51
N ILE A 272 3.43 0.60 -4.47
CA ILE A 272 3.59 -0.86 -4.40
C ILE A 272 2.23 -1.56 -4.42
N MET A 273 1.24 -1.04 -3.70
CA MET A 273 -0.09 -1.66 -3.67
C MET A 273 -0.90 -1.40 -4.95
N THR A 274 -0.71 -0.26 -5.58
CA THR A 274 -1.23 0.02 -6.92
C THR A 274 -0.78 -1.04 -7.92
N LEU A 275 0.48 -1.48 -7.86
CA LEU A 275 0.96 -2.57 -8.70
C LEU A 275 0.22 -3.88 -8.46
N VAL A 276 0.10 -4.30 -7.20
CA VAL A 276 -0.64 -5.52 -6.83
C VAL A 276 -2.09 -5.44 -7.29
N ASN A 277 -2.71 -4.26 -7.17
CA ASN A 277 -4.09 -4.04 -7.60
C ASN A 277 -4.23 -4.02 -9.13
N LEU A 278 -3.25 -3.52 -9.88
CA LEU A 278 -3.25 -3.63 -11.34
C LEU A 278 -3.28 -5.10 -11.76
N GLU A 279 -2.41 -5.95 -11.18
CA GLU A 279 -2.42 -7.39 -11.47
C GLU A 279 -3.71 -8.08 -11.00
N ALA A 280 -4.17 -7.79 -9.79
CA ALA A 280 -5.42 -8.32 -9.26
C ALA A 280 -6.65 -7.97 -10.12
N ASN A 281 -6.56 -6.88 -10.88
CA ASN A 281 -7.58 -6.45 -11.84
C ASN A 281 -7.26 -6.84 -13.30
N GLY A 282 -6.29 -7.73 -13.52
CA GLY A 282 -6.02 -8.36 -14.82
C GLY A 282 -5.11 -7.54 -15.75
N PHE A 283 -4.42 -6.52 -15.25
CA PHE A 283 -3.41 -5.79 -16.02
C PHE A 283 -2.05 -6.47 -15.88
N LYS A 284 -1.42 -6.77 -17.02
CA LYS A 284 -0.12 -7.46 -17.07
C LYS A 284 1.03 -6.47 -17.03
N MET A 285 2.04 -6.79 -16.24
CA MET A 285 3.33 -6.08 -16.23
C MET A 285 4.15 -6.52 -17.44
N ILE A 286 4.84 -5.56 -18.05
CA ILE A 286 5.86 -5.83 -19.09
C ILE A 286 7.25 -5.92 -18.43
N LYS A 287 7.48 -5.19 -17.34
CA LYS A 287 8.74 -5.21 -16.60
C LYS A 287 8.49 -5.04 -15.10
N GLU A 288 8.96 -6.00 -14.31
CA GLU A 288 8.98 -5.92 -12.85
C GLU A 288 10.36 -5.38 -12.44
N ARG A 289 10.41 -4.24 -11.73
CA ARG A 289 11.64 -3.72 -11.09
C ARG A 289 11.48 -3.70 -9.56
N PHE A 290 11.09 -4.82 -8.96
CA PHE A 290 11.42 -5.02 -7.54
C PHE A 290 12.87 -5.44 -7.49
N ASN A 291 13.68 -4.72 -6.71
CA ASN A 291 15.09 -5.02 -6.45
C ASN A 291 15.29 -6.52 -6.18
N GLN A 292 15.62 -7.29 -7.21
CA GLN A 292 16.61 -8.34 -7.07
C GLN A 292 17.94 -7.60 -6.96
N ASN A 293 18.47 -7.51 -5.73
CA ASN A 293 19.86 -7.15 -5.41
C ASN A 293 20.23 -5.65 -5.33
N LYS A 294 19.64 -4.92 -4.36
CA LYS A 294 20.30 -3.73 -3.76
C LYS A 294 20.18 -3.60 -2.23
N SER A 295 19.49 -4.52 -1.56
CA SER A 295 19.43 -4.56 -0.09
C SER A 295 20.66 -5.18 0.57
N GLU A 296 21.51 -5.92 -0.15
CA GLU A 296 22.68 -6.56 0.46
C GLU A 296 23.86 -5.59 0.67
N LYS A 297 23.99 -4.53 -0.14
CA LYS A 297 25.16 -3.64 -0.05
C LYS A 297 25.07 -2.58 1.07
N TRP A 298 23.86 -2.19 1.48
CA TRP A 298 23.68 -1.27 2.61
C TRP A 298 23.77 -1.96 3.98
N ILE A 299 23.52 -3.28 4.02
CA ILE A 299 23.55 -4.07 5.25
C ILE A 299 25.00 -4.38 5.66
N GLU A 300 25.91 -4.68 4.73
CA GLU A 300 27.33 -4.89 5.04
C GLU A 300 28.06 -3.62 5.49
N ASP A 301 27.78 -2.47 4.86
CA ASP A 301 28.42 -1.20 5.23
C ASP A 301 27.92 -0.65 6.59
N SER A 302 26.73 -1.07 7.03
CA SER A 302 26.16 -0.69 8.33
C SER A 302 26.53 -1.65 9.46
N LEU A 303 26.81 -2.93 9.15
CA LEU A 303 27.23 -3.94 10.13
C LEU A 303 28.73 -3.89 10.44
N ASN A 304 29.55 -3.30 9.58
CA ASN A 304 30.98 -3.07 9.86
C ASN A 304 31.27 -1.84 10.74
N LYS A 305 30.25 -1.17 11.28
CA LYS A 305 30.41 0.00 12.17
C LYS A 305 29.87 -0.16 13.58
N VAL A 306 29.40 -1.34 13.98
CA VAL A 306 29.01 -1.60 15.37
C VAL A 306 29.53 -2.96 15.81
N ASP A 307 30.70 -2.96 16.45
CA ASP A 307 31.21 -4.11 17.21
C ASP A 307 30.28 -4.37 18.41
N PHE A 308 29.33 -5.29 18.26
CA PHE A 308 28.70 -6.00 19.39
C PHE A 308 29.12 -7.46 19.32
N ARG A 309 30.38 -7.74 19.71
CA ARG A 309 30.76 -9.09 20.11
C ARG A 309 30.45 -9.29 21.60
N ASN A 310 29.43 -10.12 21.81
CA ASN A 310 29.32 -11.16 22.82
C ASN A 310 29.25 -10.75 24.30
N ASN A 311 28.07 -10.95 24.88
CA ASN A 311 27.94 -11.50 26.23
C ASN A 311 26.73 -12.44 26.26
N ILE A 312 26.85 -13.52 27.07
CA ILE A 312 25.94 -14.69 27.28
C ILE A 312 26.40 -15.92 26.47
N TYR A 313 26.89 -17.05 27.00
CA TYR A 313 27.10 -17.58 28.36
C TYR A 313 28.19 -18.69 28.27
N SER A 314 29.06 -18.83 29.27
CA SER A 314 29.31 -20.15 29.87
C SER A 314 30.00 -20.03 31.23
N ASN A 315 29.30 -20.53 32.24
CA ASN A 315 29.81 -20.83 33.56
C ASN A 315 30.66 -22.12 33.46
N LYS A 316 31.92 -22.11 33.92
CA LYS A 316 32.59 -23.25 34.58
C LYS A 316 33.99 -22.88 35.08
N ASN A 317 34.08 -22.79 36.41
CA ASN A 317 35.15 -23.16 37.34
C ASN A 317 36.61 -23.36 36.87
N ASN A 318 37.47 -22.75 37.71
CA ASN A 318 38.75 -23.24 38.25
C ASN A 318 40.09 -23.02 37.50
N TRP A 319 40.92 -22.26 38.23
CA TRP A 319 42.34 -22.51 38.57
C TRP A 319 43.47 -22.21 37.56
N ASN A 320 44.32 -21.29 38.05
CA ASN A 320 45.77 -21.20 37.94
C ASN A 320 46.48 -20.60 36.70
N ASN A 321 47.29 -19.58 37.06
CA ASN A 321 48.67 -19.31 36.68
C ASN A 321 49.02 -18.39 35.50
N LYS A 322 49.68 -17.28 35.91
CA LYS A 322 50.98 -16.75 35.45
C LYS A 322 51.10 -16.03 34.10
N ASN A 323 51.43 -14.75 34.27
CA ASN A 323 52.60 -14.03 33.75
C ASN A 323 52.69 -13.64 32.25
N ASN A 324 52.98 -12.34 32.13
CA ASN A 324 54.05 -11.70 31.34
C ASN A 324 53.76 -11.05 29.98
N ARG A 325 53.96 -9.72 30.01
CA ARG A 325 54.89 -8.90 29.21
C ARG A 325 54.40 -8.19 27.94
N ASN A 326 54.48 -6.85 28.08
CA ASN A 326 55.16 -5.87 27.24
C ASN A 326 54.67 -5.64 25.79
N ASN A 327 54.28 -4.39 25.49
CA ASN A 327 55.17 -3.52 24.73
C ASN A 327 54.78 -2.03 24.79
N LYS A 328 55.83 -1.19 24.80
CA LYS A 328 55.84 0.27 24.83
C LYS A 328 55.96 0.85 23.41
N ASN A 329 55.25 1.96 23.22
CA ASN A 329 55.53 3.21 22.49
C ASN A 329 56.74 3.33 21.53
N ASN A 330 56.48 3.93 20.36
CA ASN A 330 57.14 5.10 19.75
C ASN A 330 56.40 5.41 18.43
N SER A 331 55.78 6.57 18.15
CA SER A 331 56.18 8.00 18.11
C SER A 331 56.39 8.50 16.65
N TYR A 332 55.47 9.38 16.23
CA TYR A 332 55.57 10.54 15.31
C TYR A 332 56.28 10.45 13.95
N ASN A 333 55.58 10.88 12.87
CA ASN A 333 55.75 12.23 12.32
C ASN A 333 54.75 12.55 11.18
N ILE A 334 54.38 13.83 11.13
CA ILE A 334 53.45 14.52 10.21
C ILE A 334 54.30 15.52 9.40
N ASN A 335 54.09 15.64 8.07
CA ASN A 335 53.76 16.91 7.38
C ASN A 335 53.86 16.88 5.82
N ASP A 336 53.05 17.78 5.23
CA ASP A 336 53.23 18.58 3.99
C ASP A 336 52.64 18.16 2.63
N ASN A 337 51.46 18.73 2.34
CA ASN A 337 51.12 19.79 1.35
C ASN A 337 51.49 19.72 -0.17
N TYR A 338 50.41 19.71 -0.98
CA TYR A 338 50.04 20.44 -2.23
C TYR A 338 51.06 21.15 -3.17
N ASN A 339 50.97 20.87 -4.50
CA ASN A 339 50.61 21.78 -5.63
C ASN A 339 50.90 21.11 -7.01
N ILE A 340 49.95 20.98 -7.95
CA ILE A 340 49.52 21.86 -9.08
C ILE A 340 50.36 21.79 -10.40
N ASN A 341 49.64 21.44 -11.49
CA ASN A 341 49.72 21.86 -12.92
C ASN A 341 50.39 21.08 -14.09
N GLU A 342 49.57 20.98 -15.16
CA GLU A 342 49.78 21.22 -16.62
C GLU A 342 50.24 20.12 -17.61
N GLY A 343 49.62 20.12 -18.82
CA GLY A 343 50.24 19.56 -20.05
C GLY A 343 49.37 19.02 -21.22
N TYR A 344 48.71 19.89 -22.00
CA TYR A 344 48.53 19.97 -23.49
C TYR A 344 48.44 18.78 -24.52
N ASN A 345 47.41 18.89 -25.40
CA ASN A 345 47.33 18.91 -26.91
C ASN A 345 47.15 17.69 -27.90
N ARG A 346 46.11 17.87 -28.77
CA ARG A 346 46.00 17.78 -30.28
C ARG A 346 45.53 16.53 -31.09
N ASN A 347 44.33 16.70 -31.71
CA ASN A 347 43.83 16.55 -33.12
C ASN A 347 44.13 15.32 -34.04
N ASN A 348 43.10 14.67 -34.63
CA ASN A 348 42.58 14.91 -36.02
C ASN A 348 41.57 13.84 -36.60
N SER A 349 40.52 14.36 -37.27
CA SER A 349 39.78 13.92 -38.49
C SER A 349 39.20 12.50 -38.72
N ARG A 350 37.88 12.40 -39.02
CA ARG A 350 37.27 12.04 -40.35
C ARG A 350 35.76 11.69 -40.23
N ASN A 351 34.95 12.25 -41.14
CA ASN A 351 33.51 11.99 -41.33
C ASN A 351 33.29 10.86 -42.35
N TYR A 352 32.37 9.91 -42.08
CA TYR A 352 31.60 9.19 -43.11
C TYR A 352 30.24 8.65 -42.57
N ASN A 353 29.17 9.00 -43.30
CA ASN A 353 27.87 8.33 -43.47
C ASN A 353 27.35 7.34 -42.41
N THR A 354 26.35 7.75 -41.61
CA THR A 354 25.40 6.83 -40.93
C THR A 354 23.97 7.42 -40.80
N LYS A 355 23.30 7.74 -41.91
CA LYS A 355 21.90 8.24 -41.87
C LYS A 355 20.80 7.17 -41.70
N SER A 356 21.10 5.87 -41.74
CA SER A 356 20.08 4.81 -41.47
C SER A 356 20.23 4.09 -40.12
N LYS A 357 21.32 4.29 -39.37
CA LYS A 357 21.50 3.69 -38.03
C LYS A 357 20.98 4.56 -36.87
N ASN A 358 20.61 5.81 -37.14
CA ASN A 358 20.19 6.75 -36.09
C ASN A 358 18.71 6.63 -35.69
N ARG A 359 17.82 6.11 -36.56
CA ARG A 359 16.41 5.88 -36.17
C ARG A 359 16.27 4.71 -35.18
N ASP A 360 16.96 3.59 -35.42
CA ASP A 360 16.95 2.44 -34.52
C ASP A 360 17.75 2.66 -33.23
N LYS A 361 18.83 3.47 -33.29
CA LYS A 361 19.54 3.90 -32.08
C LYS A 361 18.72 4.90 -31.26
N ASN A 362 18.03 5.86 -31.88
CA ASN A 362 17.17 6.78 -31.14
C ASN A 362 15.98 6.06 -30.50
N LEU A 363 15.34 5.10 -31.16
CA LEU A 363 14.30 4.26 -30.56
C LEU A 363 14.82 3.37 -29.42
N LYS A 364 16.05 2.83 -29.52
CA LYS A 364 16.70 2.08 -28.42
C LYS A 364 17.15 2.98 -27.26
N ILE A 365 17.60 4.20 -27.53
CA ILE A 365 18.02 5.17 -26.52
C ILE A 365 16.81 5.76 -25.79
N ILE A 366 15.72 6.04 -26.52
CA ILE A 366 14.43 6.48 -25.93
C ILE A 366 13.84 5.37 -25.04
N LYS A 367 13.90 4.09 -25.46
CA LYS A 367 13.48 2.96 -24.62
C LYS A 367 14.34 2.74 -23.39
N ASN A 368 15.64 3.07 -23.42
CA ASN A 368 16.55 2.82 -22.29
C ASN A 368 16.54 3.91 -21.20
N ASN A 369 15.91 5.07 -21.43
CA ASN A 369 16.07 6.23 -20.54
C ASN A 369 14.92 6.47 -19.54
N TYR A 370 13.67 6.08 -19.84
CA TYR A 370 12.57 6.07 -18.83
C TYR A 370 12.75 5.00 -17.78
N GLU A 371 13.50 3.95 -18.12
CA GLU A 371 13.48 2.73 -17.34
C GLU A 371 14.03 2.95 -15.91
N ASN A 372 14.82 4.01 -15.64
CA ASN A 372 15.56 4.15 -14.39
C ASN A 372 14.80 4.71 -13.19
N PHE A 373 13.57 5.20 -13.35
CA PHE A 373 12.79 5.83 -12.27
C PHE A 373 11.43 5.19 -12.00
N GLU A 374 10.98 4.31 -12.89
CA GLU A 374 9.70 3.63 -12.80
C GLU A 374 9.78 2.48 -11.80
N ILE A 375 8.78 2.40 -10.92
CA ILE A 375 8.58 1.21 -10.08
C ILE A 375 8.21 0.03 -10.98
N SER A 376 7.30 0.25 -11.94
CA SER A 376 6.88 -0.76 -12.91
C SER A 376 6.21 -0.14 -14.13
N ILE A 377 6.13 -0.92 -15.20
CA ILE A 377 5.50 -0.54 -16.47
C ILE A 377 4.70 -1.73 -17.03
N GLY A 378 3.54 -1.42 -17.59
CA GLY A 378 2.77 -2.33 -18.41
C GLY A 378 2.43 -1.72 -19.76
N LYS A 379 1.54 -2.39 -20.50
CA LYS A 379 1.21 -1.99 -21.88
C LYS A 379 0.60 -0.59 -21.95
N ASN A 380 -0.27 -0.27 -20.99
CA ASN A 380 -1.08 0.95 -20.97
C ASN A 380 -0.89 1.73 -19.65
N PHE A 381 0.18 1.47 -18.89
CA PHE A 381 0.41 2.23 -17.66
C PHE A 381 1.88 2.26 -17.25
N ARG A 382 2.22 3.26 -16.44
CA ARG A 382 3.51 3.41 -15.74
C ARG A 382 3.24 3.73 -14.27
N ILE A 383 4.15 3.34 -13.38
CA ILE A 383 4.06 3.65 -11.94
C ILE A 383 5.33 4.37 -11.50
N TYR A 384 5.15 5.53 -10.88
CA TYR A 384 6.19 6.34 -10.27
C TYR A 384 5.94 6.51 -8.77
N ASN A 385 7.01 6.79 -8.02
CA ASN A 385 6.93 7.17 -6.61
C ASN A 385 7.72 8.46 -6.39
N PHE A 386 7.05 9.58 -6.66
CA PHE A 386 7.61 10.92 -6.54
C PHE A 386 6.58 11.86 -5.94
N SER A 387 7.06 12.95 -5.36
CA SER A 387 6.21 14.13 -5.23
C SER A 387 5.80 14.62 -6.63
N LEU A 388 4.72 15.38 -6.73
CA LEU A 388 4.27 15.87 -8.04
C LEU A 388 5.28 16.85 -8.66
N GLU A 389 5.98 17.63 -7.83
CA GLU A 389 7.09 18.50 -8.18
C GLU A 389 8.25 17.69 -8.78
N GLU A 390 8.69 16.66 -8.09
CA GLU A 390 9.77 15.78 -8.52
C GLU A 390 9.43 15.09 -9.83
N LEU A 391 8.19 14.60 -9.96
CA LEU A 391 7.70 14.01 -11.20
C LEU A 391 7.76 15.02 -12.35
N TYR A 392 7.26 16.25 -12.14
CA TYR A 392 7.34 17.32 -13.15
C TYR A 392 8.78 17.58 -13.60
N TYR A 393 9.72 17.73 -12.66
CA TYR A 393 11.13 17.97 -13.02
C TYR A 393 11.76 16.79 -13.75
N LYS A 394 11.43 15.55 -13.37
CA LYS A 394 11.89 14.35 -14.08
C LYS A 394 11.34 14.31 -15.50
N LEU A 395 10.03 14.46 -15.68
CA LEU A 395 9.41 14.50 -17.01
C LEU A 395 10.00 15.63 -17.86
N LYS A 396 10.27 16.80 -17.25
CA LYS A 396 10.89 17.92 -17.94
C LYS A 396 12.33 17.63 -18.40
N SER A 397 13.09 16.91 -17.59
CA SER A 397 14.50 16.61 -17.88
C SER A 397 14.70 15.51 -18.92
N TYR A 398 13.71 14.64 -19.12
CA TYR A 398 13.81 13.47 -20.01
C TYR A 398 13.03 13.61 -21.32
N GLU A 399 11.81 14.15 -21.27
CA GLU A 399 10.83 14.01 -22.37
C GLU A 399 10.34 15.35 -22.92
N PHE A 400 10.28 16.39 -22.08
CA PHE A 400 10.05 17.73 -22.61
C PHE A 400 11.28 18.14 -23.41
N ASN A 401 11.08 18.23 -24.71
CA ASN A 401 11.80 19.20 -25.52
C ASN A 401 11.99 20.44 -24.65
N LYS A 402 13.24 20.87 -24.39
CA LYS A 402 13.55 22.01 -23.51
C LYS A 402 12.76 23.30 -23.85
N ASN A 403 12.07 23.29 -25.00
CA ASN A 403 11.32 24.37 -25.62
C ASN A 403 9.84 24.05 -25.95
N SER A 404 9.23 22.93 -25.54
CA SER A 404 7.81 22.66 -25.87
C SER A 404 6.85 23.06 -24.75
N GLU A 405 5.85 23.87 -25.07
CA GLU A 405 4.71 24.23 -24.19
C GLU A 405 3.67 23.11 -24.03
N ASN A 406 3.82 22.00 -24.77
CA ASN A 406 2.85 20.91 -24.83
C ASN A 406 2.80 20.13 -23.51
N LYS A 407 1.60 19.92 -22.96
CA LYS A 407 1.37 19.07 -21.78
C LYS A 407 1.57 17.59 -22.12
N GLU A 408 2.08 16.82 -21.16
CA GLU A 408 2.32 15.37 -21.35
C GLU A 408 1.03 14.56 -21.21
N PHE A 409 0.11 15.02 -20.36
CA PHE A 409 -1.15 14.35 -20.06
C PHE A 409 -2.35 15.20 -20.47
N ASP A 410 -3.42 14.54 -20.88
CA ASP A 410 -4.68 15.21 -21.16
C ASP A 410 -5.39 15.57 -19.84
N ILE A 411 -5.33 14.67 -18.85
CA ILE A 411 -5.99 14.85 -17.55
C ILE A 411 -5.01 14.50 -16.43
N CYS A 412 -4.97 15.32 -15.37
CA CYS A 412 -4.38 14.95 -14.08
C CYS A 412 -5.47 14.86 -13.01
N ILE A 413 -5.52 13.74 -12.29
CA ILE A 413 -6.42 13.51 -11.17
C ILE A 413 -5.65 13.74 -9.87
N LEU A 414 -6.23 14.53 -8.98
CA LEU A 414 -5.73 14.80 -7.64
C LEU A 414 -6.79 14.37 -6.61
N ASP A 415 -6.51 13.29 -5.91
CA ASP A 415 -7.28 12.75 -4.78
C ASP A 415 -6.40 12.83 -3.52
N CYS A 416 -6.19 14.07 -3.05
CA CYS A 416 -5.32 14.34 -1.91
C CYS A 416 -6.06 14.09 -0.59
N PHE A 417 -5.31 13.88 0.49
CA PHE A 417 -5.93 13.88 1.82
C PHE A 417 -6.59 15.22 2.12
N PRO A 418 -7.70 15.25 2.90
CA PRO A 418 -8.41 16.49 3.22
C PRO A 418 -7.57 17.58 3.90
N GLN A 419 -6.42 17.21 4.51
CA GLN A 419 -5.53 18.16 5.19
C GLN A 419 -4.47 18.78 4.27
N VAL A 420 -4.33 18.29 3.04
CA VAL A 420 -3.30 18.74 2.10
C VAL A 420 -3.73 20.04 1.42
N ASN A 421 -2.81 20.99 1.30
CA ASN A 421 -3.04 22.20 0.49
C ASN A 421 -3.04 21.84 -1.01
N THR A 422 -4.23 21.66 -1.57
CA THR A 422 -4.40 21.28 -2.98
C THR A 422 -4.00 22.37 -3.97
N ASP A 423 -3.95 23.65 -3.57
CA ASP A 423 -3.69 24.75 -4.50
C ASP A 423 -2.26 24.73 -5.05
N GLU A 424 -1.28 24.41 -4.21
CA GLU A 424 0.13 24.31 -4.64
C GLU A 424 0.33 23.12 -5.58
N ILE A 425 -0.21 21.96 -5.20
CA ILE A 425 -0.18 20.74 -6.00
C ILE A 425 -0.87 20.98 -7.35
N LYS A 426 -2.02 21.65 -7.36
CA LYS A 426 -2.76 22.00 -8.58
C LYS A 426 -1.93 22.87 -9.52
N LYS A 427 -1.20 23.88 -9.03
CA LYS A 427 -0.32 24.73 -9.86
C LYS A 427 0.79 23.93 -10.55
N ILE A 428 1.24 22.83 -9.94
CA ILE A 428 2.24 21.94 -10.55
C ILE A 428 1.54 21.02 -11.54
N ALA A 429 0.38 20.46 -11.18
CA ALA A 429 -0.42 19.62 -12.06
C ALA A 429 -0.78 20.35 -13.37
N GLU A 430 -1.14 21.64 -13.29
CA GLU A 430 -1.40 22.53 -14.43
C GLU A 430 -0.18 22.68 -15.35
N LYS A 431 1.05 22.42 -14.88
CA LYS A 431 2.25 22.40 -15.73
C LYS A 431 2.40 21.11 -16.51
N ILE A 432 1.86 20.00 -15.99
CA ILE A 432 2.07 18.64 -16.52
C ILE A 432 0.90 18.20 -17.44
N ALA A 433 -0.33 18.61 -17.11
CA ALA A 433 -1.55 18.17 -17.79
C ALA A 433 -2.38 19.32 -18.38
N VAL A 434 -3.24 19.02 -19.37
CA VAL A 434 -4.16 19.98 -19.99
C VAL A 434 -5.29 20.35 -19.03
N ASP A 435 -5.98 19.34 -18.49
CA ASP A 435 -7.05 19.52 -17.52
C ASP A 435 -6.71 18.89 -16.17
N ILE A 436 -7.20 19.50 -15.09
CA ILE A 436 -7.03 19.01 -13.71
C ILE A 436 -8.38 18.68 -13.10
N LEU A 437 -8.50 17.48 -12.56
CA LEU A 437 -9.67 17.00 -11.83
C LEU A 437 -9.29 16.75 -10.37
N VAL A 438 -9.77 17.61 -9.48
CA VAL A 438 -9.65 17.40 -8.02
C VAL A 438 -10.88 16.64 -7.55
N ILE A 439 -10.66 15.59 -6.77
CA ILE A 439 -11.67 14.63 -6.34
C ILE A 439 -11.95 14.75 -4.84
#